data_AF-A0A0N0KXW4-F1
#
_entry.id   AF-A0A0N0KXW4-F1
#
_cell.length_a   1.000
_cell.length_b   1.000
_cell.length_c   1.000
_cell.angle_alpha   90.00
_cell.angle_beta   90.00
_cell.angle_gamma   90.00
#
_symmetry.space_group_name_H-M   'P 1'
#
loop_
_entity.id
_entity.type
_entity.pdbx_description
1 polymer ?
#
loop_
_entity_poly.entity_id
_entity_poly.type
_entity_poly.pdbx_seq_one_letter_code
_entity_poly.pdbx_strand_id
1 'polypeptide(L)'
;MLRRRSELGARYSGYVLAVGSKWVLLARTADGGFFDGHIAFRLTDLHDVRNDTSFESRAAQLRPEWPPRIPTGLLNVDLDRTRNVLKAFGADGSIIAVQKDRRPDLMWVGVVDEIRRHWVYLQEVRPTGDWKDQPLGYRLRRIAVIERNGQYLRGLADVAGTRPPATGMSKE
;
A
#
# COMPACT_ATOMS: atom_id res chain seq x y z
N MET A 1 -13.53 2.49 -19.32
CA MET A 1 -12.48 3.49 -19.00
C MET A 1 -12.92 4.32 -17.79
N LEU A 2 -12.51 3.94 -16.59
CA LEU A 2 -12.26 4.98 -15.58
C LEU A 2 -11.15 5.85 -16.21
N ARG A 3 -11.19 7.18 -16.07
CA ARG A 3 -10.25 8.12 -16.71
C ARG A 3 -9.94 9.20 -15.68
N ARG A 4 -8.69 9.71 -15.69
CA ARG A 4 -8.12 10.90 -15.01
C ARG A 4 -9.04 11.62 -14.00
N ARG A 5 -8.56 11.92 -12.79
CA ARG A 5 -7.58 13.00 -12.52
C ARG A 5 -7.27 12.99 -11.03
N SER A 6 -6.00 13.11 -10.60
CA SER A 6 -5.58 13.93 -9.44
C SER A 6 -4.17 13.82 -8.88
N GLU A 7 -3.65 14.70 -8.01
CA GLU A 7 -4.11 15.95 -7.34
C GLU A 7 -5.65 16.14 -7.11
N LEU A 8 -6.23 15.54 -6.04
CA LEU A 8 -7.70 15.40 -5.74
C LEU A 8 -8.55 14.38 -6.59
N GLY A 9 -8.46 13.04 -6.36
CA GLY A 9 -8.88 11.95 -7.28
C GLY A 9 -7.84 10.86 -7.71
N ALA A 10 -6.95 10.43 -6.81
CA ALA A 10 -5.89 9.47 -7.15
C ALA A 10 -6.56 8.21 -7.69
N ARG A 11 -6.10 7.74 -8.85
CA ARG A 11 -6.78 6.69 -9.57
C ARG A 11 -5.90 5.46 -9.65
N TYR A 12 -6.44 4.36 -9.15
CA TYR A 12 -5.81 3.06 -9.22
C TYR A 12 -6.48 2.24 -10.32
N SER A 13 -5.66 1.63 -11.17
CA SER A 13 -6.07 0.62 -12.15
C SER A 13 -5.59 -0.73 -11.65
N GLY A 14 -6.39 -1.77 -11.87
CA GLY A 14 -6.03 -3.12 -11.44
C GLY A 14 -7.22 -4.03 -11.29
N TYR A 15 -6.99 -5.15 -10.63
CA TYR A 15 -7.96 -6.22 -10.43
C TYR A 15 -8.25 -6.40 -8.94
N VAL A 16 -9.53 -6.40 -8.59
CA VAL A 16 -9.96 -6.60 -7.19
C VAL A 16 -9.63 -8.03 -6.79
N LEU A 17 -8.88 -8.17 -5.70
CA LEU A 17 -8.49 -9.44 -5.13
C LEU A 17 -9.40 -9.86 -3.98
N ALA A 18 -9.79 -8.89 -3.14
CA ALA A 18 -10.67 -9.10 -2.00
C ALA A 18 -11.32 -7.78 -1.56
N VAL A 19 -12.47 -7.89 -0.90
CA VAL A 19 -13.23 -6.77 -0.35
C VAL A 19 -13.67 -7.14 1.07
N GLY A 20 -13.40 -6.25 2.02
CA GLY A 20 -14.03 -6.28 3.35
C GLY A 20 -14.98 -5.11 3.53
N SER A 21 -15.55 -4.98 4.72
CA SER A 21 -16.44 -3.87 5.10
C SER A 21 -15.74 -2.51 5.15
N LYS A 22 -14.41 -2.47 5.25
CA LYS A 22 -13.64 -1.22 5.38
C LYS A 22 -12.63 -0.99 4.26
N TRP A 23 -12.00 -2.04 3.74
CA TRP A 23 -10.92 -1.95 2.76
C TRP A 23 -11.20 -2.81 1.54
N VAL A 24 -10.71 -2.36 0.39
CA VAL A 24 -10.59 -3.16 -0.84
C VAL A 24 -9.12 -3.44 -1.07
N LEU A 25 -8.79 -4.67 -1.45
CA LEU A 25 -7.46 -5.07 -1.91
C LEU A 25 -7.47 -5.23 -3.43
N LEU A 26 -6.49 -4.60 -4.09
CA LEU A 26 -6.35 -4.56 -5.53
C LEU A 26 -4.92 -5.01 -5.93
N ALA A 27 -4.82 -5.89 -6.92
CA ALA A 27 -3.60 -6.08 -7.69
C ALA A 27 -3.47 -4.91 -8.65
N ARG A 28 -2.56 -3.98 -8.35
CA ARG A 28 -2.39 -2.74 -9.12
C ARG A 28 -1.76 -3.06 -10.48
N THR A 29 -2.17 -2.34 -11.50
CA THR A 29 -1.50 -2.31 -12.81
C THR A 29 -0.91 -0.94 -13.07
N ALA A 30 0.26 -0.91 -13.70
CA ALA A 30 0.89 0.26 -14.30
C ALA A 30 0.60 0.32 -15.81
N ASP A 31 1.13 1.35 -16.46
CA ASP A 31 1.00 1.59 -17.90
C ASP A 31 1.36 0.34 -18.71
N GLY A 32 0.61 0.08 -19.78
CA GLY A 32 0.81 -1.12 -20.61
C GLY A 32 0.35 -2.42 -19.94
N GLY A 33 -0.41 -2.33 -18.84
CA GLY A 33 -1.03 -3.46 -18.16
C GLY A 33 -0.04 -4.32 -17.37
N PHE A 34 1.14 -3.81 -17.00
CA PHE A 34 2.07 -4.52 -16.13
C PHE A 34 1.56 -4.53 -14.69
N PHE A 35 1.72 -5.64 -13.98
CA PHE A 35 1.40 -5.69 -12.54
C PHE A 35 2.42 -4.90 -11.72
N ASP A 36 1.91 -4.06 -10.83
CA ASP A 36 2.68 -3.10 -10.05
C ASP A 36 2.34 -3.19 -8.55
N GLY A 37 2.50 -4.40 -8.02
CA GLY A 37 2.29 -4.67 -6.61
C GLY A 37 0.83 -4.65 -6.18
N HIS A 38 0.64 -4.41 -4.88
CA HIS A 38 -0.65 -4.50 -4.21
C HIS A 38 -0.98 -3.18 -3.53
N ILE A 39 -2.25 -2.81 -3.63
CA ILE A 39 -2.76 -1.62 -2.98
C ILE A 39 -4.06 -1.95 -2.25
N ALA A 40 -4.18 -1.45 -1.02
CA ALA A 40 -5.42 -1.42 -0.29
C ALA A 40 -5.88 0.02 -0.13
N PHE A 41 -7.14 0.30 -0.42
CA PHE A 41 -7.75 1.61 -0.19
C PHE A 41 -9.05 1.47 0.61
N ARG A 42 -9.33 2.48 1.43
CA ARG A 42 -10.48 2.50 2.33
C ARG A 42 -11.75 2.81 1.54
N LEU A 43 -12.79 2.00 1.74
CA LEU A 43 -14.06 2.12 1.02
C LEU A 43 -14.73 3.49 1.18
N THR A 44 -14.65 4.09 2.36
CA THR A 44 -15.25 5.42 2.60
C THR A 44 -14.59 6.54 1.80
N ASP A 45 -13.40 6.31 1.26
CA ASP A 45 -12.66 7.26 0.43
C ASP A 45 -12.77 6.92 -1.07
N LEU A 46 -13.55 5.90 -1.43
CA LEU A 46 -13.81 5.49 -2.81
C LEU A 46 -14.97 6.32 -3.38
N HIS A 47 -14.69 7.07 -4.45
CA HIS A 47 -15.67 7.96 -5.06
C HIS A 47 -16.39 7.38 -6.28
N ASP A 48 -15.70 6.55 -7.07
CA ASP A 48 -16.23 6.03 -8.33
C ASP A 48 -15.52 4.71 -8.72
N VAL A 49 -16.27 3.79 -9.35
CA VAL A 49 -15.78 2.52 -9.88
C VAL A 49 -16.35 2.33 -11.27
N ARG A 50 -15.48 1.97 -12.23
CA ARG A 50 -15.86 1.72 -13.62
C ARG A 50 -15.09 0.54 -14.16
N ASN A 51 -15.78 -0.24 -14.98
CA ASN A 51 -15.18 -1.33 -15.74
C ASN A 51 -14.07 -0.78 -16.65
N ASP A 52 -12.95 -1.47 -16.66
CA ASP A 52 -11.88 -1.20 -17.60
C ASP A 52 -12.07 -1.99 -18.88
N THR A 53 -12.17 -1.28 -19.99
CA THR A 53 -12.33 -1.80 -21.35
C THR A 53 -11.15 -1.41 -22.23
N SER A 54 -10.07 -0.90 -21.61
CA SER A 54 -8.86 -0.46 -22.27
C SER A 54 -8.09 -1.63 -22.91
N PHE A 55 -7.10 -1.30 -23.75
CA PHE A 55 -6.13 -2.29 -24.20
C PHE A 55 -5.24 -2.79 -23.04
N GLU A 56 -5.00 -1.97 -22.02
CA GLU A 56 -4.12 -2.32 -20.89
C GLU A 56 -4.72 -3.44 -20.04
N SER A 57 -6.03 -3.41 -19.82
CA SER A 57 -6.73 -4.53 -19.17
C SER A 57 -6.56 -5.83 -19.96
N ARG A 58 -6.76 -5.79 -21.29
CA ARG A 58 -6.54 -6.95 -22.16
C ARG A 58 -5.08 -7.40 -22.15
N ALA A 59 -4.14 -6.46 -22.21
CA ALA A 59 -2.71 -6.75 -22.16
C ALA A 59 -2.32 -7.43 -20.85
N ALA A 60 -2.84 -6.97 -19.71
CA ALA A 60 -2.60 -7.59 -18.40
C ALA A 60 -3.08 -9.05 -18.35
N GLN A 61 -4.18 -9.38 -19.03
CA GLN A 61 -4.74 -10.74 -19.09
C GLN A 61 -3.92 -11.70 -19.96
N LEU A 62 -3.10 -11.17 -20.87
CA LEU A 62 -2.20 -11.97 -21.71
C LEU A 62 -0.86 -12.26 -21.03
N ARG A 63 -0.63 -11.73 -19.82
CA ARG A 63 0.64 -11.88 -19.12
C ARG A 63 0.72 -13.21 -18.36
N PRO A 64 1.92 -13.79 -18.17
CA PRO A 64 2.11 -15.01 -17.39
C PRO A 64 1.64 -14.90 -15.93
N GLU A 65 1.65 -13.69 -15.37
CA GLU A 65 1.18 -13.42 -14.00
C GLU A 65 -0.35 -13.39 -13.89
N TRP A 66 -1.08 -13.52 -14.99
CA TRP A 66 -2.54 -13.63 -14.98
C TRP A 66 -3.01 -15.05 -14.61
N PRO A 67 -4.07 -15.21 -13.78
CA PRO A 67 -4.72 -14.16 -13.00
C PRO A 67 -3.83 -13.68 -11.84
N PRO A 68 -3.93 -12.41 -11.44
CA PRO A 68 -3.11 -11.88 -10.36
C PRO A 68 -3.35 -12.69 -9.08
N ARG A 69 -2.26 -13.25 -8.55
CA ARG A 69 -2.30 -14.06 -7.34
C ARG A 69 -2.31 -13.17 -6.10
N ILE A 70 -3.11 -13.54 -5.11
CA ILE A 70 -3.00 -12.97 -3.77
C ILE A 70 -1.70 -13.50 -3.14
N PRO A 71 -0.76 -12.65 -2.71
CA PRO A 71 0.42 -13.09 -1.98
C PRO A 71 0.02 -13.85 -0.72
N THR A 72 0.77 -14.89 -0.33
CA THR A 72 0.47 -15.69 0.87
C THR A 72 0.28 -14.83 2.12
N GLY A 73 1.10 -13.79 2.31
CA GLY A 73 0.99 -12.86 3.45
C GLY A 73 -0.25 -11.95 3.43
N LEU A 74 -0.96 -11.88 2.29
CA LEU A 74 -2.24 -11.17 2.14
C LEU A 74 -3.42 -12.15 2.00
N LEU A 75 -3.17 -13.46 1.96
CA LEU A 75 -4.21 -14.47 1.90
C LEU A 75 -5.01 -14.43 3.21
N ASN A 76 -6.33 -14.33 3.12
CA ASN A 76 -7.23 -14.20 4.28
C ASN A 76 -6.98 -12.97 5.16
N VAL A 77 -6.39 -11.90 4.60
CA VAL A 77 -6.26 -10.64 5.34
C VAL A 77 -7.65 -10.14 5.76
N ASP A 78 -7.81 -9.83 7.05
CA ASP A 78 -8.99 -9.14 7.56
C ASP A 78 -9.00 -7.68 7.07
N LEU A 79 -9.81 -7.43 6.04
CA LEU A 79 -10.02 -6.13 5.41
C LEU A 79 -11.03 -5.25 6.17
N ASP A 80 -11.60 -5.70 7.28
CA ASP A 80 -12.53 -4.91 8.10
C ASP A 80 -11.78 -3.96 9.04
N ARG A 81 -10.51 -4.26 9.34
CA ARG A 81 -9.71 -3.57 10.35
C ARG A 81 -8.40 -3.04 9.78
N THR A 82 -8.23 -1.72 9.79
CA THR A 82 -6.98 -1.04 9.34
C THR A 82 -5.70 -1.61 9.97
N ARG A 83 -5.75 -1.99 11.25
CA ARG A 83 -4.61 -2.64 11.94
C ARG A 83 -4.20 -3.92 11.23
N ASN A 84 -5.16 -4.75 10.84
CA ASN A 84 -4.91 -6.06 10.27
C ASN A 84 -4.38 -5.93 8.83
N VAL A 85 -4.91 -4.98 8.05
CA VAL A 85 -4.35 -4.61 6.74
C VAL A 85 -2.89 -4.16 6.87
N LEU A 86 -2.57 -3.25 7.80
CA LEU A 86 -1.19 -2.79 8.02
C LEU A 86 -0.25 -3.91 8.45
N LYS A 87 -0.70 -4.81 9.34
CA LYS A 87 0.09 -5.99 9.74
C LYS A 87 0.41 -6.88 8.55
N ALA A 88 -0.58 -7.18 7.71
CA ALA A 88 -0.40 -8.04 6.54
C ALA A 88 0.51 -7.39 5.48
N PHE A 89 0.34 -6.09 5.24
CA PHE A 89 1.17 -5.34 4.29
C PHE A 89 2.62 -5.18 4.80
N GLY A 90 2.80 -4.89 6.09
CA GLY A 90 4.12 -4.74 6.71
C GLY A 90 4.78 -6.04 7.16
N ALA A 91 4.19 -7.21 6.87
CA ALA A 91 4.73 -8.50 7.24
C ALA A 91 6.17 -8.69 6.71
N ASP A 92 6.97 -9.45 7.45
CA ASP A 92 8.36 -9.78 7.14
C ASP A 92 9.27 -8.53 6.98
N GLY A 93 8.89 -7.42 7.62
CA GLY A 93 9.65 -6.17 7.54
C GLY A 93 9.57 -5.50 6.17
N SER A 94 8.53 -5.78 5.39
CA SER A 94 8.36 -5.20 4.06
C SER A 94 8.21 -3.67 4.11
N ILE A 95 8.85 -2.99 3.15
CA ILE A 95 8.61 -1.57 2.92
C ILE A 95 7.20 -1.40 2.34
N ILE A 96 6.43 -0.55 3.01
CA ILE A 96 5.09 -0.15 2.62
C ILE A 96 5.04 1.36 2.42
N ALA A 97 4.08 1.79 1.60
CA ALA A 97 3.68 3.17 1.52
C ALA A 97 2.32 3.35 2.21
N VAL A 98 2.14 4.45 2.94
CA VAL A 98 0.83 4.87 3.47
C VAL A 98 0.50 6.27 2.99
N GLN A 99 -0.76 6.49 2.63
CA GLN A 99 -1.29 7.81 2.30
C GLN A 99 -2.46 8.16 3.23
N LYS A 100 -2.69 9.46 3.46
CA LYS A 100 -3.73 9.94 4.39
C LYS A 100 -4.88 10.62 3.66
N ASP A 101 -6.06 10.51 4.26
CA ASP A 101 -7.32 11.11 3.80
C ASP A 101 -7.25 12.62 3.51
N ARG A 102 -6.45 13.37 4.28
CA ARG A 102 -6.36 14.84 4.21
C ARG A 102 -5.08 15.37 3.59
N ARG A 103 -4.20 14.48 3.14
CA ARG A 103 -2.96 14.80 2.42
C ARG A 103 -2.67 13.68 1.41
N PRO A 104 -3.56 13.49 0.41
CA PRO A 104 -3.43 12.43 -0.58
C PRO A 104 -2.25 12.66 -1.54
N ASP A 105 -1.72 13.88 -1.59
CA ASP A 105 -0.52 14.28 -2.31
C ASP A 105 0.77 13.78 -1.64
N LEU A 106 0.69 13.30 -0.40
CA LEU A 106 1.84 12.81 0.35
C LEU A 106 1.75 11.30 0.61
N MET A 107 2.88 10.65 0.39
CA MET A 107 3.10 9.24 0.69
C MET A 107 4.24 9.11 1.69
N TRP A 108 4.00 8.41 2.79
CA TRP A 108 5.03 8.06 3.77
C TRP A 108 5.44 6.63 3.55
N VAL A 109 6.74 6.40 3.36
CA VAL A 109 7.29 5.09 2.96
C VAL A 109 8.20 4.59 4.06
N GLY A 110 8.05 3.33 4.45
CA GLY A 110 8.83 2.76 5.53
C GLY A 110 8.40 1.36 5.90
N VAL A 111 8.99 0.86 6.99
CA VAL A 111 8.61 -0.43 7.57
C VAL A 111 7.78 -0.19 8.82
N VAL A 112 6.77 -1.05 9.03
CA VAL A 112 5.99 -1.04 10.27
C VAL A 112 6.90 -1.41 11.44
N ASP A 113 7.09 -0.47 12.35
CA ASP A 113 7.83 -0.67 13.60
C ASP A 113 6.87 -1.16 14.69
N GLU A 114 5.76 -0.45 14.91
CA GLU A 114 4.77 -0.80 15.94
C GLU A 114 3.34 -0.42 15.51
N ILE A 115 2.33 -1.18 15.96
CA ILE A 115 0.92 -0.80 15.82
C ILE A 115 0.23 -0.80 17.19
N ARG A 116 -0.06 0.40 17.71
CA ARG A 116 -0.81 0.64 18.95
C ARG A 116 -2.30 0.84 18.69
N ARG A 117 -3.12 1.00 19.74
CA ARG A 117 -4.60 1.08 19.65
C ARG A 117 -5.10 1.99 18.52
N HIS A 118 -4.54 3.18 18.40
CA HIS A 118 -4.97 4.20 17.43
C HIS A 118 -3.87 4.69 16.48
N TRP A 119 -2.66 4.12 16.57
CA TRP A 119 -1.48 4.59 15.87
C TRP A 119 -0.70 3.45 15.23
N VAL A 120 -0.08 3.71 14.09
CA VAL A 120 1.01 2.91 13.52
C VAL A 120 2.26 3.77 13.50
N TYR A 121 3.39 3.20 13.88
CA TYR A 121 4.70 3.83 13.81
C TYR A 121 5.45 3.22 12.65
N LEU A 122 5.94 4.07 11.75
CA LEU A 122 6.74 3.65 10.60
C LEU A 122 8.17 4.12 10.80
N GLN A 123 9.10 3.18 10.70
CA GLN A 123 10.50 3.50 10.48
C GLN A 123 10.62 3.95 9.02
N GLU A 124 10.66 5.25 8.79
CA GLU A 124 10.58 5.82 7.44
C GLU A 124 11.90 5.76 6.68
N VAL A 125 11.79 5.51 5.37
CA VAL A 125 12.87 5.67 4.40
C VAL A 125 12.59 6.92 3.57
N ARG A 126 13.60 7.78 3.44
CA ARG A 126 13.52 9.01 2.64
C ARG A 126 13.67 8.66 1.16
N PRO A 127 13.23 9.53 0.24
CA PRO A 127 13.48 9.34 -1.19
C PRO A 127 14.97 9.22 -1.58
N THR A 128 15.88 9.67 -0.70
CA THR A 128 17.33 9.51 -0.87
C THR A 128 17.85 8.11 -0.55
N GLY A 129 17.02 7.23 0.03
CA GLY A 129 17.42 5.89 0.51
C GLY A 129 17.84 5.85 1.98
N ASP A 130 17.96 7.01 2.63
CA ASP A 130 18.33 7.08 4.06
C ASP A 130 17.12 6.88 4.97
N TRP A 131 17.31 6.15 6.06
CA TRP A 131 16.28 5.99 7.08
C TRP A 131 16.21 7.22 7.99
N LYS A 132 15.03 7.49 8.54
CA LYS A 132 14.88 8.39 9.69
C LYS A 132 15.53 7.79 10.93
N ASP A 133 15.95 8.62 11.88
CA ASP A 133 16.57 8.11 13.12
C ASP A 133 15.54 7.46 14.06
N GLN A 134 14.27 7.89 14.00
CA GLN A 134 13.20 7.40 14.86
C GLN A 134 11.93 7.10 14.06
N PRO A 135 11.13 6.11 14.49
CA PRO A 135 9.82 5.85 13.91
C PRO A 135 8.86 7.04 14.08
N LEU A 136 8.08 7.33 13.04
CA LEU A 136 7.06 8.38 13.07
C LEU A 136 5.65 7.80 13.15
N GLY A 137 4.83 8.41 14.03
CA GLY A 137 3.50 7.93 14.36
C GLY A 137 2.39 8.49 13.47
N TYR A 138 1.51 7.60 13.01
CA TYR A 138 0.35 7.90 12.17
C TYR A 138 -0.95 7.36 12.73
N ARG A 139 -1.98 8.22 12.83
CA ARG A 139 -3.30 7.82 13.29
C ARG A 139 -3.93 6.83 12.31
N LEU A 140 -4.29 5.65 12.79
CA LEU A 140 -4.91 4.59 11.97
C LEU A 140 -6.15 5.08 11.22
N ARG A 141 -6.97 5.95 11.85
CA ARG A 141 -8.19 6.50 11.24
C ARG A 141 -7.95 7.45 10.06
N ARG A 142 -6.71 7.93 9.90
CA ARG A 142 -6.32 8.84 8.82
C ARG A 142 -5.75 8.13 7.60
N ILE A 143 -5.38 6.86 7.74
CA ILE A 143 -4.81 6.09 6.65
C ILE A 143 -5.92 5.73 5.68
N ALA A 144 -5.74 6.15 4.43
CA ALA A 144 -6.70 5.97 3.34
C ALA A 144 -6.21 4.95 2.31
N VAL A 145 -4.89 4.85 2.14
CA VAL A 145 -4.24 3.97 1.16
C VAL A 145 -3.02 3.32 1.79
N ILE A 146 -2.79 2.04 1.46
CA ILE A 146 -1.60 1.28 1.83
C ILE A 146 -1.10 0.54 0.57
N GLU A 147 0.18 0.67 0.25
CA GLU A 147 0.82 0.05 -0.92
C GLU A 147 1.99 -0.85 -0.51
N ARG A 148 2.19 -1.96 -1.23
CA ARG A 148 3.34 -2.87 -1.04
C ARG A 148 3.77 -3.43 -2.39
N ASN A 149 5.08 -3.65 -2.56
CA ASN A 149 5.67 -4.32 -3.72
C ASN A 149 5.40 -3.62 -5.06
N GLY A 150 5.08 -2.33 -5.09
CA GLY A 150 5.12 -1.53 -6.32
C GLY A 150 6.56 -1.30 -6.78
N GLN A 151 6.79 -1.05 -8.06
CA GLN A 151 8.11 -0.84 -8.66
C GLN A 151 8.89 0.27 -7.96
N TYR A 152 8.24 1.39 -7.63
CA TYR A 152 8.86 2.46 -6.85
C TYR A 152 9.33 1.97 -5.46
N LEU A 153 8.49 1.21 -4.75
CA LEU A 153 8.85 0.70 -3.42
C LEU A 153 9.97 -0.34 -3.48
N ARG A 154 10.00 -1.19 -4.52
CA ARG A 154 11.09 -2.15 -4.74
C ARG A 154 12.39 -1.43 -5.02
N GLY A 155 12.40 -0.48 -5.97
CA GLY A 155 13.60 0.29 -6.28
C GLY A 155 14.11 1.07 -5.06
N LEU A 156 13.21 1.63 -4.24
CA LEU A 156 13.61 2.28 -2.99
C LEU A 156 14.18 1.28 -1.98
N ALA A 157 13.60 0.08 -1.87
CA ALA A 157 14.12 -0.97 -1.01
C ALA A 157 15.52 -1.44 -1.42
N ASP A 158 15.79 -1.52 -2.73
CA ASP A 158 17.07 -1.97 -3.28
C ASP A 158 18.22 -0.99 -2.96
N VAL A 159 17.92 0.31 -2.81
CA VAL A 159 18.91 1.36 -2.49
C VAL A 159 18.87 1.80 -1.03
N ALA A 160 17.88 1.34 -0.25
CA ALA A 160 17.75 1.71 1.14
C ALA A 160 18.96 1.19 1.92
N GLY A 161 19.60 2.07 2.69
CA GLY A 161 20.73 1.69 3.55
C GLY A 161 20.32 0.73 4.68
N THR A 162 21.24 0.45 5.59
CA THR A 162 20.93 -0.36 6.78
C THR A 162 19.87 0.35 7.63
N ARG A 163 18.74 -0.33 7.85
CA ARG A 163 17.68 0.16 8.73
C ARG A 163 18.21 0.26 10.17
N PRO A 164 17.93 1.35 10.90
CA PRO A 164 18.19 1.41 12.34
C PRO A 164 17.56 0.21 13.06
N PRO A 165 18.17 -0.28 14.15
CA PRO A 165 17.54 -1.31 14.96
C PRO A 165 16.17 -0.82 15.43
N ALA A 166 15.19 -1.73 15.44
CA ALA A 166 13.86 -1.40 15.95
C ALA A 166 14.02 -0.83 17.36
N THR A 167 13.36 0.28 17.63
CA THR A 167 13.38 0.88 18.97
C THR A 167 12.47 0.03 19.85
N GLY A 168 12.95 -1.16 20.22
CA GLY A 168 12.34 -1.99 21.26
C GLY A 168 12.55 -1.30 22.60
N MET A 169 11.76 -0.26 22.88
CA MET A 169 11.80 0.41 24.16
C MET A 169 10.79 -0.22 25.12
N SER A 170 11.37 -0.94 26.09
CA SER A 170 10.94 -1.22 27.45
C SER A 170 9.45 -1.06 27.77
N LYS A 171 8.84 -2.17 28.18
CA LYS A 171 7.67 -2.13 29.05
C LYS A 171 8.05 -1.32 30.31
N GLU A 172 7.44 -0.16 30.48
CA GLU A 172 7.09 0.37 31.79
C GLU A 172 5.58 0.21 31.97
#